data_AF-A0A5A7MKA8-F1
#
_entry.id   AF-A0A5A7MKA8-F1
#
_cell.length_a   1.000
_cell.length_b   1.000
_cell.length_c   1.000
_cell.angle_alpha   90.00
_cell.angle_beta   90.00
_cell.angle_gamma   90.00
#
_symmetry.space_group_name_H-M   'P 1'
#
loop_
_entity.id
_entity.type
_entity.pdbx_description
1 polymer ?
#
loop_
_entity_poly.entity_id
_entity_poly.type
_entity_poly.pdbx_seq_one_letter_code
_entity_poly.pdbx_strand_id
1 'polypeptide(L)'
;MTLSSLFLLVCILILVPLIFISPVVGLYSYHWISLLNPHRLVYGPAYFFPFAMVLAGLTIGSWLISAEQKKITFTAPVIILLIFALWVTFTSFFAQVPESVWTYWGRAEKTFLMTFITVILVTSRERIHALVWILVLSVGVLGIRSGIPTIVSVGSHHAYGPPQSFITDNNALALVLVMTLPMIRYLYLETQNKWIRYGLLGIFTLAVFAIIGTTSRGGFLGLVAVGTALVWKSRQRVTIFFLVIVFGAALAVFVPQKWVDRMETIENYEEDASAMGRLNAWTFGYRLARENPLTGGGFRPYLDSDLYMRLVPDALRPRSLHSIYFEVLADHALSALGYSLRFYSPHGRLLQRCAS
;
A
#
# COMPACT_ATOMS: atom_id res chain seq x y z
N MET A 1 7.39 -5.45 -31.27
CA MET A 1 7.44 -5.48 -29.79
C MET A 1 8.62 -4.63 -29.34
N THR A 2 8.47 -3.81 -28.29
CA THR A 2 9.63 -3.08 -27.72
C THR A 2 10.56 -4.05 -26.98
N LEU A 3 11.87 -3.75 -26.95
CA LEU A 3 12.87 -4.58 -26.26
C LEU A 3 12.51 -4.83 -24.79
N SER A 4 11.98 -3.80 -24.11
CA SER A 4 11.53 -3.89 -22.72
C SER A 4 10.34 -4.84 -22.51
N SER A 5 9.40 -4.87 -23.47
CA SER A 5 8.28 -5.82 -23.44
C SER A 5 8.72 -7.26 -23.69
N LEU A 6 9.68 -7.47 -24.61
CA LEU A 6 10.26 -8.79 -24.83
C LEU A 6 11.01 -9.27 -23.58
N PHE A 7 11.82 -8.40 -22.98
CA PHE A 7 12.53 -8.70 -21.74
C PHE A 7 11.57 -9.13 -20.63
N LEU A 8 10.49 -8.37 -20.39
CA LEU A 8 9.50 -8.73 -19.38
C LEU A 8 8.85 -10.10 -19.65
N LEU A 9 8.48 -10.36 -20.90
CA LEU A 9 7.87 -11.65 -21.29
C LEU A 9 8.86 -12.81 -21.10
N VAL A 10 10.13 -12.63 -21.47
CA VAL A 10 11.18 -13.64 -21.25
C VAL A 10 11.37 -13.89 -19.76
N CYS A 11 11.42 -12.84 -18.92
CA CYS A 11 11.50 -13.01 -17.46
C CYS A 11 10.31 -13.83 -16.94
N ILE A 12 9.08 -13.52 -17.37
CA ILE A 12 7.90 -14.27 -16.96
C ILE A 12 7.95 -15.72 -17.44
N LEU A 13 8.36 -15.96 -18.69
CA LEU A 13 8.47 -17.30 -19.26
C LEU A 13 9.50 -18.16 -18.53
N ILE A 14 10.61 -17.56 -18.06
CA ILE A 14 11.60 -18.24 -17.20
C ILE A 14 11.02 -18.52 -15.81
N LEU A 15 10.20 -17.61 -15.27
CA LEU A 15 9.59 -17.80 -13.95
C LEU A 15 8.57 -18.94 -13.96
N VAL A 16 7.76 -19.11 -15.00
CA VAL A 16 6.70 -20.14 -15.06
C VAL A 16 7.17 -21.55 -14.63
N PRO A 17 8.23 -22.16 -15.20
CA PRO A 17 8.70 -23.48 -14.76
C PRO A 17 9.20 -23.47 -13.31
N LEU A 18 9.83 -22.36 -12.86
CA LEU A 18 10.28 -22.23 -11.47
C LEU A 18 9.11 -22.17 -10.48
N ILE A 19 7.96 -21.62 -10.88
CA ILE A 19 6.73 -21.64 -10.06
C ILE A 19 6.31 -23.08 -9.81
N PHE A 20 6.31 -23.94 -10.83
CA PHE A 20 5.94 -25.35 -10.66
C PHE A 20 6.94 -26.14 -9.81
N ILE A 21 8.21 -25.74 -9.78
CA ILE A 21 9.23 -26.32 -8.89
C ILE A 21 9.01 -25.83 -7.45
N SER A 22 8.73 -24.54 -7.26
CA SER A 22 8.47 -23.95 -5.95
C SER A 22 7.36 -22.89 -6.03
N PRO A 23 6.17 -23.16 -5.45
CA PRO A 23 5.04 -22.22 -5.50
C PRO A 23 5.37 -20.84 -4.90
N VAL A 24 6.31 -20.78 -3.96
CA VAL A 24 6.75 -19.52 -3.34
C VAL A 24 7.37 -18.57 -4.35
N VAL A 25 8.05 -19.08 -5.38
CA VAL A 25 8.58 -18.26 -6.48
C VAL A 25 7.44 -17.56 -7.23
N GLY A 26 6.31 -18.25 -7.40
CA GLY A 26 5.10 -17.67 -7.99
C GLY A 26 4.53 -16.54 -7.14
N LEU A 27 4.51 -16.74 -5.83
CA LEU A 27 4.09 -15.71 -4.88
C LEU A 27 5.00 -14.46 -4.93
N TYR A 28 6.32 -14.65 -4.96
CA TYR A 28 7.27 -13.54 -5.11
C TYR A 28 7.07 -12.80 -6.44
N SER A 29 6.87 -13.55 -7.52
CA SER A 29 6.60 -12.99 -8.85
C SER A 29 5.30 -12.20 -8.86
N TYR A 30 4.25 -12.69 -8.18
CA TYR A 30 2.99 -11.98 -8.01
C TYR A 30 3.17 -10.64 -7.28
N HIS A 31 3.89 -10.63 -6.14
CA HIS A 31 4.15 -9.39 -5.38
C HIS A 31 4.99 -8.41 -6.19
N TRP A 32 6.00 -8.90 -6.91
CA TRP A 32 6.81 -8.08 -7.82
C TRP A 32 5.96 -7.40 -8.89
N ILE A 33 5.15 -8.17 -9.63
CA ILE A 33 4.28 -7.61 -10.68
C ILE A 33 3.22 -6.68 -10.11
N SER A 34 2.63 -7.02 -8.96
CA SER A 34 1.53 -6.24 -8.36
C SER A 34 1.97 -4.91 -7.78
N LEU A 35 3.21 -4.82 -7.28
CA LEU A 35 3.77 -3.60 -6.72
C LEU A 35 4.49 -2.75 -7.76
N LEU A 36 5.49 -3.32 -8.44
CA LEU A 36 6.27 -2.56 -9.43
C LEU A 36 5.43 -2.22 -10.68
N ASN A 37 4.46 -3.06 -11.03
CA ASN A 37 3.67 -2.95 -12.26
C ASN A 37 4.56 -2.76 -13.51
N PRO A 38 5.60 -3.58 -13.73
CA PRO A 38 6.55 -3.36 -14.83
C PRO A 38 5.87 -3.43 -16.21
N HIS A 39 4.80 -4.21 -16.32
CA HIS A 39 3.96 -4.27 -17.52
C HIS A 39 3.35 -2.89 -17.88
N ARG A 40 3.04 -2.04 -16.90
CA ARG A 40 2.56 -0.67 -17.13
C ARG A 40 3.67 0.32 -17.49
N LEU A 41 4.92 -0.12 -17.46
CA LEU A 41 6.09 0.70 -17.78
C LEU A 41 6.69 0.36 -19.15
N VAL A 42 6.11 -0.61 -19.86
CA VAL A 42 6.55 -1.05 -21.19
C VAL A 42 5.46 -0.83 -22.23
N TYR A 43 5.82 -0.76 -23.51
CA TYR A 43 4.86 -0.53 -24.60
C TYR A 43 4.55 -1.81 -25.38
N GLY A 44 3.31 -1.96 -25.83
CA GLY A 44 2.86 -3.06 -26.68
C GLY A 44 1.96 -4.07 -25.93
N PRO A 45 1.83 -5.31 -26.41
CA PRO A 45 0.85 -6.28 -25.90
C PRO A 45 0.99 -6.59 -24.41
N ALA A 46 2.23 -6.57 -23.88
CA ALA A 46 2.49 -6.78 -22.46
C ALA A 46 1.78 -5.73 -21.57
N TYR A 47 1.52 -4.52 -22.06
CA TYR A 47 0.92 -3.46 -21.25
C TYR A 47 -0.49 -3.80 -20.73
N PHE A 48 -1.27 -4.53 -21.53
CA PHE A 48 -2.65 -4.88 -21.20
C PHE A 48 -2.80 -6.32 -20.68
N PHE A 49 -1.71 -7.10 -20.69
CA PHE A 49 -1.77 -8.49 -20.29
C PHE A 49 -1.93 -8.63 -18.76
N PRO A 50 -2.87 -9.45 -18.26
CA PRO A 50 -3.20 -9.55 -16.83
C PRO A 50 -2.20 -10.44 -16.07
N PHE A 51 -0.91 -10.05 -16.07
CA PHE A 51 0.19 -10.84 -15.48
C PHE A 51 -0.06 -11.25 -14.02
N ALA A 52 -0.57 -10.34 -13.18
CA ALA A 52 -0.83 -10.65 -11.77
C ALA A 52 -1.86 -11.77 -11.61
N MET A 53 -2.91 -11.80 -12.44
CA MET A 53 -3.93 -12.86 -12.41
C MET A 53 -3.36 -14.20 -12.86
N VAL A 54 -2.57 -14.21 -13.94
CA VAL A 54 -1.89 -15.42 -14.44
C VAL A 54 -0.94 -15.97 -13.39
N LEU A 55 -0.09 -15.13 -12.81
CA LEU A 55 0.86 -15.54 -11.78
C LEU A 55 0.14 -16.03 -10.51
N ALA A 56 -0.95 -15.38 -10.09
CA ALA A 56 -1.76 -15.86 -8.98
C ALA A 56 -2.35 -17.25 -9.27
N GLY A 57 -2.93 -17.46 -10.45
CA GLY A 57 -3.48 -18.76 -10.87
C GLY A 57 -2.41 -19.85 -10.93
N LEU A 58 -1.25 -19.56 -11.52
CA LEU A 58 -0.11 -20.49 -11.56
C LEU A 58 0.42 -20.80 -10.17
N THR A 59 0.50 -19.81 -9.29
CA THR A 59 0.94 -19.98 -7.89
C THR A 59 0.00 -20.89 -7.13
N ILE A 60 -1.31 -20.65 -7.21
CA ILE A 60 -2.32 -21.46 -6.53
C ILE A 60 -2.34 -22.88 -7.11
N GLY A 61 -2.35 -23.02 -8.44
CA GLY A 61 -2.33 -24.32 -9.11
C GLY A 61 -1.07 -25.13 -8.77
N SER A 62 0.09 -24.50 -8.81
CA SER A 62 1.36 -25.11 -8.38
C SER A 62 1.31 -25.50 -6.90
N TRP A 63 0.84 -24.62 -6.01
CA TRP A 63 0.73 -24.93 -4.58
C TRP A 63 -0.15 -26.15 -4.30
N LEU A 64 -1.29 -26.26 -4.98
CA LEU A 64 -2.21 -27.40 -4.83
C LEU A 64 -1.58 -28.74 -5.24
N ILE A 65 -0.73 -28.74 -6.27
CA ILE A 65 -0.08 -29.96 -6.79
C ILE A 65 1.24 -30.27 -6.06
N SER A 66 1.94 -29.23 -5.58
CA SER A 66 3.24 -29.36 -4.90
C SER A 66 3.14 -30.14 -3.59
N ALA A 67 4.28 -30.53 -3.02
CA ALA A 67 4.34 -31.13 -1.68
C ALA A 67 4.37 -30.10 -0.52
N GLU A 68 4.26 -28.79 -0.81
CA GLU A 68 4.29 -27.71 0.20
C GLU A 68 3.22 -27.89 1.29
N GLN A 69 3.39 -27.26 2.46
CA GLN A 69 2.36 -27.36 3.49
C GLN A 69 1.05 -26.69 3.03
N LYS A 70 -0.08 -27.38 3.25
CA LYS A 70 -1.43 -26.84 3.01
C LYS A 70 -2.14 -26.44 4.31
N LYS A 71 -1.45 -26.56 5.44
CA LYS A 71 -2.01 -26.23 6.76
C LYS A 71 -1.95 -24.73 6.97
N ILE A 72 -3.09 -24.14 7.27
CA ILE A 72 -3.17 -22.72 7.67
C ILE A 72 -2.86 -22.64 9.16
N THR A 73 -1.86 -21.84 9.52
CA THR A 73 -1.62 -21.50 10.93
C THR A 73 -2.61 -20.44 11.38
N PHE A 74 -3.67 -20.87 12.06
CA PHE A 74 -4.69 -19.99 12.62
C PHE A 74 -4.17 -19.22 13.84
N THR A 75 -3.41 -18.16 13.58
CA THR A 75 -3.06 -17.16 14.60
C THR A 75 -4.21 -16.15 14.75
N ALA A 76 -4.27 -15.43 15.88
CA ALA A 76 -5.32 -14.42 16.09
C ALA A 76 -5.42 -13.40 14.94
N PRO A 77 -4.31 -12.84 14.38
CA PRO A 77 -4.39 -11.96 13.21
C PRO A 77 -5.00 -12.63 11.96
N VAL A 78 -4.69 -13.90 11.71
CA VAL A 78 -5.23 -14.66 10.56
C VAL A 78 -6.73 -14.90 10.73
N ILE A 79 -7.17 -15.23 11.95
CA ILE A 79 -8.60 -15.40 12.26
C ILE A 79 -9.34 -14.08 12.10
N ILE A 80 -8.80 -12.96 12.62
CA ILE A 80 -9.40 -11.64 12.46
C ILE A 80 -9.50 -11.26 10.98
N LEU A 81 -8.44 -11.51 10.20
CA LEU A 81 -8.43 -11.24 8.76
C LEU A 81 -9.48 -12.08 8.03
N LEU A 82 -9.64 -13.36 8.40
CA LEU A 82 -10.66 -14.25 7.84
C LEU A 82 -12.07 -13.78 8.16
N ILE A 83 -12.34 -13.44 9.43
CA ILE A 83 -13.63 -12.88 9.84
C ILE A 83 -13.91 -11.59 9.09
N PHE A 84 -12.91 -10.71 8.96
CA PHE A 84 -13.05 -9.46 8.22
C PHE A 84 -13.34 -9.70 6.73
N ALA A 85 -12.66 -10.63 6.07
CA ALA A 85 -12.90 -10.98 4.67
C ALA A 85 -14.32 -11.55 4.45
N LEU A 86 -14.77 -12.42 5.36
CA LEU A 86 -16.13 -12.97 5.33
C LEU A 86 -17.17 -11.87 5.60
N TRP A 87 -16.90 -10.97 6.55
CA TRP A 87 -17.78 -9.85 6.88
C TRP A 87 -17.94 -8.87 5.71
N VAL A 88 -16.83 -8.49 5.08
CA VAL A 88 -16.81 -7.66 3.87
C VAL A 88 -17.61 -8.32 2.74
N THR A 89 -17.51 -9.63 2.59
CA THR A 89 -18.30 -10.40 1.59
C THR A 89 -19.78 -10.39 1.93
N PHE A 90 -20.13 -10.68 3.19
CA PHE A 90 -21.51 -10.68 3.68
C PHE A 90 -22.19 -9.32 3.47
N THR A 91 -21.54 -8.24 3.91
CA THR A 91 -22.06 -6.86 3.78
C THR A 91 -22.17 -6.40 2.33
N SER A 92 -21.35 -6.93 1.41
CA SER A 92 -21.44 -6.61 -0.02
C SER A 92 -22.76 -7.07 -0.67
N PHE A 93 -23.45 -8.08 -0.12
CA PHE A 93 -24.79 -8.47 -0.59
C PHE A 93 -25.88 -7.45 -0.25
N PHE A 94 -25.61 -6.54 0.68
CA PHE A 94 -26.56 -5.51 1.14
C PHE A 94 -26.14 -4.11 0.68
N ALA A 95 -25.33 -4.03 -0.37
CA ALA A 95 -24.81 -2.77 -0.88
C ALA A 95 -25.93 -1.87 -1.41
N GLN A 96 -25.83 -0.58 -1.08
CA GLN A 96 -26.74 0.46 -1.55
C GLN A 96 -26.48 0.82 -3.02
N VAL A 97 -25.30 0.47 -3.55
CA VAL A 97 -24.92 0.65 -4.96
C VAL A 97 -24.51 -0.71 -5.57
N PRO A 98 -25.48 -1.59 -5.92
CA PRO A 98 -25.21 -2.95 -6.38
C PRO A 98 -24.39 -3.05 -7.67
N GLU A 99 -24.46 -2.03 -8.53
CA GLU A 99 -23.74 -2.03 -9.81
C GLU A 99 -22.22 -1.94 -9.63
N SER A 100 -21.75 -1.17 -8.65
CA SER A 100 -20.33 -0.96 -8.41
C SER A 100 -19.73 -1.93 -7.39
N VAL A 101 -20.54 -2.48 -6.48
CA VAL A 101 -20.04 -3.27 -5.34
C VAL A 101 -19.18 -4.45 -5.78
N TRP A 102 -19.61 -5.22 -6.79
CA TRP A 102 -18.90 -6.44 -7.21
C TRP A 102 -17.56 -6.15 -7.89
N THR A 103 -17.37 -4.96 -8.44
CA THR A 103 -16.08 -4.55 -9.00
C THR A 103 -15.04 -4.30 -7.91
N TYR A 104 -15.44 -3.68 -6.80
CA TYR A 104 -14.57 -3.43 -5.64
C TYR A 104 -14.44 -4.65 -4.74
N TRP A 105 -15.56 -5.35 -4.56
CA TRP A 105 -15.74 -6.81 -4.43
C TRP A 105 -14.49 -7.55 -4.88
N GLY A 106 -14.43 -7.57 -6.22
CA GLY A 106 -13.47 -8.21 -7.10
C GLY A 106 -12.00 -7.79 -6.94
N ARG A 107 -11.72 -6.79 -6.10
CA ARG A 107 -10.36 -6.32 -5.79
C ARG A 107 -9.97 -6.72 -4.37
N ALA A 108 -10.90 -6.60 -3.43
CA ALA A 108 -10.68 -6.90 -2.02
C ALA A 108 -10.46 -8.40 -1.79
N GLU A 109 -11.31 -9.25 -2.36
CA GLU A 109 -11.24 -10.70 -2.25
C GLU A 109 -9.94 -11.28 -2.85
N LYS A 110 -9.45 -10.74 -3.98
CA LYS A 110 -8.15 -11.12 -4.57
C LYS A 110 -7.00 -10.77 -3.65
N THR A 111 -7.09 -9.61 -3.00
CA THR A 111 -6.09 -9.17 -2.02
C THR A 111 -6.11 -10.08 -0.79
N PHE A 112 -7.29 -10.41 -0.25
CA PHE A 112 -7.42 -11.36 0.85
C PHE A 112 -6.88 -12.74 0.49
N LEU A 113 -7.30 -13.29 -0.66
CA LEU A 113 -6.85 -14.58 -1.14
C LEU A 113 -5.32 -14.65 -1.22
N MET A 114 -4.68 -13.68 -1.88
CA MET A 114 -3.23 -13.67 -2.01
C MET A 114 -2.50 -13.38 -0.69
N THR A 115 -3.16 -12.68 0.24
CA THR A 115 -2.66 -12.53 1.62
C THR A 115 -2.68 -13.88 2.36
N PHE A 116 -3.75 -14.67 2.25
CA PHE A 116 -3.79 -16.00 2.84
C PHE A 116 -2.76 -16.94 2.22
N ILE A 117 -2.62 -16.94 0.89
CA ILE A 117 -1.56 -17.70 0.21
C ILE A 117 -0.17 -17.26 0.70
N THR A 118 0.03 -15.95 0.95
CA THR A 118 1.28 -15.45 1.55
C THR A 118 1.52 -16.04 2.93
N VAL A 119 0.52 -16.02 3.82
CA VAL A 119 0.63 -16.58 5.18
C VAL A 119 0.93 -18.08 5.16
N ILE A 120 0.35 -18.83 4.21
CA ILE A 120 0.57 -20.28 4.08
C ILE A 120 1.97 -20.60 3.57
N LEU A 121 2.43 -19.88 2.55
CA LEU A 121 3.69 -20.17 1.87
C LEU A 121 4.91 -19.56 2.57
N VAL A 122 4.77 -18.42 3.24
CA VAL A 122 5.87 -17.65 3.82
C VAL A 122 5.97 -17.90 5.32
N THR A 123 6.43 -19.10 5.68
CA THR A 123 6.48 -19.58 7.07
C THR A 123 7.88 -19.58 7.69
N SER A 124 8.94 -19.53 6.88
CA SER A 124 10.34 -19.53 7.37
C SER A 124 10.97 -18.14 7.34
N ARG A 125 12.02 -17.93 8.15
CA ARG A 125 12.78 -16.67 8.18
C ARG A 125 13.33 -16.31 6.82
N GLU A 126 13.84 -17.28 6.07
CA GLU A 126 14.43 -17.11 4.75
C GLU A 126 13.36 -16.66 3.76
N ARG A 127 12.17 -17.26 3.81
CA ARG A 127 11.06 -16.88 2.94
C ARG A 127 10.54 -15.47 3.24
N ILE A 128 10.48 -15.10 4.52
CA ILE A 128 10.13 -13.73 4.95
C ILE A 128 11.20 -12.75 4.47
N HIS A 129 12.47 -13.08 4.67
CA HIS A 129 13.60 -12.23 4.26
C HIS A 129 13.61 -12.01 2.74
N ALA A 130 13.40 -13.07 1.96
CA ALA A 130 13.26 -12.99 0.51
C ALA A 130 12.03 -12.16 0.08
N LEU A 131 10.89 -12.32 0.75
CA LEU A 131 9.72 -11.47 0.48
C LEU A 131 10.05 -10.00 0.71
N VAL A 132 10.71 -9.66 1.81
CA VAL A 132 11.12 -8.28 2.10
C VAL A 132 12.06 -7.73 1.01
N TRP A 133 13.00 -8.53 0.51
CA TRP A 133 13.80 -8.15 -0.66
C TRP A 133 12.95 -7.84 -1.88
N ILE A 134 11.97 -8.69 -2.20
CA ILE A 134 11.08 -8.47 -3.35
C ILE A 134 10.28 -7.17 -3.18
N LEU A 135 9.73 -6.91 -1.99
CA LEU A 135 9.01 -5.68 -1.69
C LEU A 135 9.92 -4.44 -1.85
N VAL A 136 11.11 -4.49 -1.24
CA VAL A 136 12.08 -3.38 -1.27
C VAL A 136 12.61 -3.12 -2.67
N LEU A 137 12.92 -4.14 -3.46
CA LEU A 137 13.39 -3.95 -4.84
C LEU A 137 12.26 -3.44 -5.74
N SER A 138 11.04 -3.96 -5.58
CA SER A 138 9.88 -3.53 -6.38
C SER A 138 9.53 -2.06 -6.14
N VAL A 139 9.36 -1.69 -4.87
CA VAL A 139 9.03 -0.31 -4.50
C VAL A 139 10.25 0.60 -4.63
N GLY A 140 11.45 0.09 -4.36
CA GLY A 140 12.71 0.83 -4.50
C GLY A 140 12.96 1.32 -5.91
N VAL A 141 12.61 0.53 -6.94
CA VAL A 141 12.66 0.99 -8.34
C VAL A 141 11.70 2.16 -8.59
N LEU A 142 10.51 2.15 -7.99
CA LEU A 142 9.59 3.30 -8.04
C LEU A 142 10.18 4.52 -7.32
N GLY A 143 10.81 4.31 -6.17
CA GLY A 143 11.56 5.33 -5.43
C GLY A 143 12.68 5.93 -6.26
N ILE A 144 13.44 5.13 -7.00
CA ILE A 144 14.48 5.62 -7.93
C ILE A 144 13.85 6.43 -9.08
N ARG A 145 12.81 5.88 -9.72
CA ARG A 145 12.13 6.49 -10.87
C ARG A 145 11.54 7.86 -10.54
N SER A 146 11.02 8.05 -9.33
CA SER A 146 10.45 9.31 -8.88
C SER A 146 11.45 10.21 -8.15
N GLY A 147 12.40 9.62 -7.43
CA GLY A 147 13.38 10.34 -6.61
C GLY A 147 14.41 11.08 -7.45
N ILE A 148 14.96 10.44 -8.49
CA ILE A 148 15.96 11.09 -9.36
C ILE A 148 15.38 12.35 -10.04
N PRO A 149 14.22 12.30 -10.73
CA PRO A 149 13.63 13.50 -11.31
C PRO A 149 13.27 14.55 -10.26
N THR A 150 12.87 14.16 -9.05
CA THR A 150 12.60 15.10 -7.96
C THR A 150 13.87 15.87 -7.56
N ILE A 151 15.01 15.20 -7.44
CA ILE A 151 16.29 15.85 -7.15
C ILE A 151 16.69 16.78 -8.30
N VAL A 152 16.69 16.26 -9.54
CA VAL A 152 17.14 17.00 -10.74
C VAL A 152 16.29 18.25 -10.99
N SER A 153 14.99 18.16 -10.72
CA SER A 153 14.03 19.26 -10.91
C SER A 153 13.91 20.19 -9.69
N VAL A 154 14.75 19.99 -8.67
CA VAL A 154 14.73 20.74 -7.40
C VAL A 154 13.32 20.76 -6.78
N GLY A 155 12.67 19.59 -6.75
CA GLY A 155 11.34 19.42 -6.16
C GLY A 155 10.16 19.74 -7.07
N SER A 156 10.37 20.32 -8.26
CA SER A 156 9.26 20.69 -9.15
C SER A 156 8.58 19.49 -9.85
N HIS A 157 9.24 18.33 -9.89
CA HIS A 157 8.66 17.10 -10.43
C HIS A 157 7.52 16.58 -9.53
N HIS A 158 6.35 16.40 -10.14
CA HIS A 158 5.22 15.72 -9.51
C HIS A 158 5.29 14.21 -9.75
N ALA A 159 5.60 13.46 -8.70
CA ALA A 159 5.75 12.02 -8.75
C ALA A 159 4.40 11.29 -8.71
N TYR A 160 4.20 10.38 -9.67
CA TYR A 160 3.07 9.46 -9.77
C TYR A 160 3.58 8.04 -9.92
N GLY A 161 2.79 7.07 -9.46
CA GLY A 161 3.13 5.66 -9.69
C GLY A 161 2.77 5.21 -11.10
N PRO A 162 2.98 3.92 -11.40
CA PRO A 162 2.65 3.34 -12.70
C PRO A 162 1.17 3.58 -13.06
N PRO A 163 0.84 3.96 -14.31
CA PRO A 163 -0.53 4.21 -14.73
C PRO A 163 -1.37 2.93 -14.69
N GLN A 164 -2.68 3.08 -14.48
CA GLN A 164 -3.64 1.96 -14.41
C GLN A 164 -3.25 0.88 -13.37
N SER A 165 -2.68 1.30 -12.25
CA SER A 165 -2.32 0.45 -11.11
C SER A 165 -2.99 0.97 -9.82
N PHE A 166 -2.93 0.18 -8.76
CA PHE A 166 -3.44 0.60 -7.44
C PHE A 166 -2.66 1.77 -6.83
N ILE A 167 -1.44 2.02 -7.31
CA ILE A 167 -0.51 3.01 -6.78
C ILE A 167 -0.29 4.16 -7.77
N THR A 168 -1.19 4.36 -8.73
CA THR A 168 -1.06 5.40 -9.76
C THR A 168 -1.02 6.80 -9.15
N ASP A 169 -1.88 7.08 -8.18
CA ASP A 169 -1.94 8.42 -7.59
C ASP A 169 -0.76 8.68 -6.64
N ASN A 170 -0.50 9.97 -6.44
CA ASN A 170 0.62 10.44 -5.65
C ASN A 170 0.50 10.08 -4.16
N ASN A 171 -0.71 9.96 -3.58
CA ASN A 171 -0.87 9.57 -2.18
C ASN A 171 -0.58 8.08 -1.99
N ALA A 172 -1.07 7.23 -2.89
CA ALA A 172 -0.81 5.80 -2.84
C ALA A 172 0.68 5.49 -3.04
N LEU A 173 1.35 6.17 -3.98
CA LEU A 173 2.80 6.06 -4.15
C LEU A 173 3.55 6.48 -2.86
N ALA A 174 3.18 7.62 -2.27
CA ALA A 174 3.82 8.10 -1.04
C ALA A 174 3.65 7.10 0.12
N LEU A 175 2.44 6.55 0.29
CA LEU A 175 2.15 5.55 1.31
C LEU A 175 3.05 4.32 1.19
N VAL A 176 3.14 3.76 -0.01
CA VAL A 176 3.93 2.53 -0.25
C VAL A 176 5.42 2.78 -0.08
N LEU A 177 5.93 3.96 -0.50
CA LEU A 177 7.32 4.36 -0.23
C LEU A 177 7.60 4.48 1.27
N VAL A 178 6.73 5.16 2.02
CA VAL A 178 6.86 5.33 3.48
C VAL A 178 6.86 3.97 4.19
N MET A 179 5.97 3.06 3.81
CA MET A 179 5.92 1.69 4.36
C MET A 179 7.18 0.87 4.05
N THR A 180 7.90 1.20 2.98
CA THR A 180 9.11 0.49 2.54
C THR A 180 10.37 0.96 3.27
N LEU A 181 10.42 2.21 3.76
CA LEU A 181 11.58 2.75 4.52
C LEU A 181 12.05 1.85 5.69
N PRO A 182 11.18 1.38 6.60
CA PRO A 182 11.62 0.48 7.68
C PRO A 182 12.09 -0.88 7.16
N MET A 183 11.57 -1.36 6.02
CA MET A 183 11.99 -2.60 5.39
C MET A 183 13.41 -2.46 4.79
N ILE A 184 13.69 -1.32 4.13
CA ILE A 184 15.04 -1.01 3.65
C ILE A 184 16.03 -0.97 4.82
N ARG A 185 15.65 -0.35 5.95
CA ARG A 185 16.47 -0.34 7.16
C ARG A 185 16.72 -1.75 7.70
N TYR A 186 15.68 -2.59 7.76
CA TYR A 186 15.83 -3.99 8.17
C TYR A 186 16.86 -4.71 7.30
N LEU A 187 16.76 -4.62 5.96
CA LEU A 187 17.74 -5.22 5.06
C LEU A 187 19.14 -4.64 5.24
N TYR A 188 19.27 -3.34 5.49
CA TYR A 188 20.55 -2.69 5.74
C TYR A 188 21.25 -3.21 7.01
N LEU A 189 20.47 -3.60 8.02
CA LEU A 189 20.98 -4.18 9.27
C LEU A 189 21.37 -5.65 9.12
N GLU A 190 20.60 -6.43 8.35
CA GLU A 190 20.89 -7.86 8.11
C GLU A 190 22.01 -8.08 7.07
N THR A 191 22.30 -7.07 6.25
CA THR A 191 23.30 -7.18 5.17
C THR A 191 24.71 -6.87 5.68
N GLN A 192 25.65 -7.80 5.48
CA GLN A 192 27.07 -7.59 5.79
C GLN A 192 27.85 -6.92 4.66
N ASN A 193 27.47 -7.19 3.40
CA ASN A 193 28.18 -6.66 2.23
C ASN A 193 28.00 -5.13 2.11
N LYS A 194 29.12 -4.40 2.19
CA LYS A 194 29.15 -2.93 2.14
C LYS A 194 28.53 -2.34 0.87
N TRP A 195 28.68 -2.97 -0.29
CA TRP A 195 28.16 -2.46 -1.56
C TRP A 195 26.63 -2.53 -1.60
N ILE A 196 26.07 -3.63 -1.12
CA ILE A 196 24.62 -3.79 -1.00
C ILE A 196 24.08 -2.77 0.02
N ARG A 197 24.79 -2.54 1.12
CA ARG A 197 24.42 -1.51 2.10
C ARG A 197 24.40 -0.10 1.50
N TYR A 198 25.40 0.26 0.68
CA TYR A 198 25.39 1.54 -0.04
C TYR A 198 24.23 1.62 -1.04
N GLY A 199 23.94 0.55 -1.75
CA GLY A 199 22.76 0.46 -2.63
C GLY A 199 21.45 0.69 -1.87
N LEU A 200 21.28 0.04 -0.71
CA LEU A 200 20.11 0.22 0.15
C LEU A 200 20.00 1.65 0.70
N LEU A 201 21.11 2.28 1.09
CA LEU A 201 21.13 3.69 1.48
C LEU A 201 20.73 4.60 0.31
N GLY A 202 21.22 4.33 -0.91
CA GLY A 202 20.80 5.04 -2.12
C GLY A 202 19.31 4.92 -2.38
N ILE A 203 18.75 3.70 -2.29
CA ILE A 203 17.31 3.45 -2.44
C ILE A 203 16.54 4.19 -1.33
N PHE A 204 17.01 4.15 -0.08
CA PHE A 204 16.37 4.85 1.03
C PHE A 204 16.30 6.36 0.76
N THR A 205 17.42 6.97 0.38
CA THR A 205 17.50 8.41 0.09
C THR A 205 16.60 8.78 -1.08
N LEU A 206 16.65 8.02 -2.18
CA LEU A 206 15.79 8.27 -3.35
C LEU A 206 14.31 8.09 -3.03
N ALA A 207 13.95 7.12 -2.18
CA ALA A 207 12.58 6.96 -1.70
C ALA A 207 12.11 8.17 -0.88
N VAL A 208 12.97 8.75 -0.03
CA VAL A 208 12.66 9.99 0.71
C VAL A 208 12.40 11.16 -0.24
N PHE A 209 13.27 11.37 -1.24
CA PHE A 209 13.04 12.40 -2.26
C PHE A 209 11.77 12.13 -3.08
N ALA A 210 11.51 10.88 -3.46
CA ALA A 210 10.28 10.51 -4.16
C ALA A 210 9.03 10.85 -3.34
N ILE A 211 9.04 10.61 -2.01
CA ILE A 211 7.94 10.99 -1.12
C ILE A 211 7.70 12.51 -1.17
N ILE A 212 8.74 13.34 -1.15
CA ILE A 212 8.61 14.80 -1.28
C ILE A 212 8.02 15.16 -2.65
N GLY A 213 8.53 14.55 -3.73
CA GLY A 213 8.04 14.76 -5.10
C GLY A 213 6.58 14.38 -5.31
N THR A 214 6.01 13.51 -4.46
CA THR A 214 4.56 13.22 -4.53
C THR A 214 3.69 14.42 -4.15
N THR A 215 4.23 15.40 -3.41
CA THR A 215 3.47 16.51 -2.81
C THR A 215 2.29 16.04 -1.93
N SER A 216 2.40 14.83 -1.35
CA SER A 216 1.38 14.25 -0.46
C SER A 216 1.58 14.69 1.00
N ARG A 217 0.57 15.34 1.59
CA ARG A 217 0.59 15.75 3.02
C ARG A 217 0.67 14.51 3.94
N GLY A 218 -0.11 13.48 3.63
CA GLY A 218 -0.10 12.21 4.37
C GLY A 218 1.23 11.46 4.22
N GLY A 219 1.84 11.51 3.04
CA GLY A 219 3.18 10.99 2.79
C GLY A 219 4.25 11.65 3.65
N PHE A 220 4.23 12.99 3.75
CA PHE A 220 5.16 13.75 4.59
C PHE A 220 4.98 13.44 6.08
N LEU A 221 3.74 13.45 6.59
CA LEU A 221 3.48 13.07 7.99
C LEU A 221 3.91 11.64 8.29
N GLY A 222 3.65 10.71 7.35
CA GLY A 222 4.13 9.34 7.44
C GLY A 222 5.65 9.24 7.47
N LEU A 223 6.35 10.02 6.63
CA LEU A 223 7.81 10.12 6.64
C LEU A 223 8.35 10.64 7.98
N VAL A 224 7.75 11.70 8.55
CA VAL A 224 8.14 12.24 9.86
C VAL A 224 7.91 11.20 10.97
N ALA A 225 6.75 10.55 10.98
CA ALA A 225 6.41 9.54 11.97
C ALA A 225 7.35 8.32 11.89
N VAL A 226 7.55 7.76 10.70
CA VAL A 226 8.45 6.64 10.46
C VAL A 226 9.89 7.03 10.75
N GLY A 227 10.34 8.18 10.24
CA GLY A 227 11.69 8.71 10.49
C GLY A 227 11.97 8.84 11.98
N THR A 228 11.06 9.45 12.73
CA THR A 228 11.15 9.58 14.20
C THR A 228 11.19 8.22 14.88
N ALA A 229 10.33 7.28 14.49
CA ALA A 229 10.33 5.93 15.04
C ALA A 229 11.65 5.18 14.75
N LEU A 230 12.23 5.36 13.55
CA LEU A 230 13.52 4.78 13.18
C LEU A 230 14.68 5.39 13.96
N VAL A 231 14.66 6.69 14.23
CA VAL A 231 15.64 7.37 15.10
C VAL A 231 15.50 6.86 16.53
N TRP A 232 14.27 6.85 17.07
CA TRP A 232 13.98 6.43 18.44
C TRP A 232 14.47 5.01 18.70
N LYS A 233 14.21 4.08 17.78
CA LYS A 233 14.65 2.68 17.91
C LYS A 233 16.15 2.46 17.66
N SER A 234 16.89 3.49 17.24
CA SER A 234 18.32 3.38 16.99
C SER A 234 19.14 3.46 18.27
N ARG A 235 20.16 2.61 18.40
CA ARG A 235 21.19 2.75 19.46
C ARG A 235 21.95 4.08 19.35
N GLN A 236 22.07 4.61 18.14
CA GLN A 236 22.76 5.88 17.84
C GLN A 236 21.77 7.05 17.66
N ARG A 237 20.69 7.07 18.43
CA ARG A 237 19.58 8.03 18.29
C ARG A 237 20.02 9.50 18.24
N VAL A 238 21.03 9.90 19.02
CA VAL A 238 21.53 11.29 19.06
C VAL A 238 22.20 11.67 17.74
N THR A 239 23.14 10.85 17.25
CA THR A 239 23.82 11.08 15.97
C THR A 239 22.82 11.11 14.82
N ILE A 240 21.90 10.14 14.76
CA ILE A 240 20.90 10.08 13.69
C ILE A 240 19.94 11.28 13.78
N PHE A 241 19.58 11.72 14.99
CA PHE A 241 18.73 12.90 15.18
C PHE A 241 19.38 14.16 14.57
N PHE A 242 20.66 14.42 14.86
CA PHE A 242 21.38 15.54 14.25
C PHE A 242 21.50 15.38 12.74
N LEU A 243 21.79 14.18 12.23
CA LEU A 243 21.81 13.92 10.78
C LEU A 243 20.45 14.18 10.14
N VAL A 244 19.35 13.84 10.80
CA VAL A 244 17.99 14.10 10.33
C VAL A 244 17.70 15.60 10.31
N ILE A 245 18.16 16.37 11.30
CA ILE A 245 18.01 17.84 11.29
C ILE A 245 18.79 18.44 10.11
N VAL A 246 20.06 18.09 9.96
CA VAL A 246 20.91 18.61 8.88
C VAL A 246 20.35 18.23 7.51
N PHE A 247 19.97 16.95 7.35
CA PHE A 247 19.38 16.46 6.12
C PHE A 247 18.00 17.10 5.87
N GLY A 248 17.18 17.27 6.89
CA GLY A 248 15.88 17.93 6.82
C GLY A 248 15.99 19.40 6.39
N ALA A 249 16.97 20.13 6.93
CA ALA A 249 17.26 21.49 6.50
C ALA A 249 17.70 21.54 5.02
N ALA A 250 18.53 20.59 4.58
CA ALA A 250 18.91 20.46 3.17
C ALA A 250 17.70 20.12 2.28
N LEU A 251 16.78 19.28 2.76
CA LEU A 251 15.57 18.90 2.05
C LEU A 251 14.57 20.06 1.91
N ALA A 252 14.58 21.04 2.82
CA ALA A 252 13.69 22.20 2.76
C ALA A 252 13.83 22.98 1.43
N VAL A 253 15.02 22.98 0.83
CA VAL A 253 15.29 23.62 -0.47
C VAL A 253 14.58 22.90 -1.63
N PHE A 254 14.28 21.61 -1.46
CA PHE A 254 13.60 20.78 -2.47
C PHE A 254 12.08 20.74 -2.27
N VAL A 255 11.54 21.50 -1.32
CA VAL A 255 10.09 21.58 -1.12
C VAL A 255 9.52 22.57 -2.14
N PRO A 256 8.70 22.12 -3.12
CA PRO A 256 8.16 23.04 -4.12
C PRO A 256 7.20 24.05 -3.48
N GLN A 257 7.18 25.29 -4.00
CA GLN A 257 6.31 26.37 -3.50
C GLN A 257 4.85 25.94 -3.42
N LYS A 258 4.35 25.21 -4.42
CA LYS A 258 3.00 24.63 -4.42
C LYS A 258 2.68 23.74 -3.22
N TRP A 259 3.68 23.10 -2.62
CA TRP A 259 3.51 22.36 -1.37
C TRP A 259 3.38 23.31 -0.18
N VAL A 260 4.19 24.37 -0.13
CA VAL A 260 4.13 25.43 0.89
C VAL A 260 2.78 26.12 0.85
N ASP A 261 2.32 26.55 -0.32
CA ASP A 261 1.00 27.14 -0.53
C ASP A 261 -0.11 26.20 -0.02
N ARG A 262 0.04 24.89 -0.24
CA ARG A 262 -0.89 23.89 0.30
C ARG A 262 -0.80 23.71 1.82
N MET A 263 0.31 24.02 2.47
CA MET A 263 0.39 23.96 3.94
C MET A 263 -0.14 25.24 4.58
N GLU A 264 0.03 26.39 3.93
CA GLU A 264 -0.50 27.68 4.39
C GLU A 264 -2.03 27.69 4.40
N THR A 265 -2.71 26.99 3.49
CA THR A 265 -4.19 26.85 3.54
C THR A 265 -4.71 26.05 4.75
N ILE A 266 -3.85 25.54 5.63
CA ILE A 266 -4.28 24.82 6.85
C ILE A 266 -4.79 25.81 7.93
N GLU A 267 -4.31 27.06 7.93
CA GLU A 267 -4.71 28.05 8.94
C GLU A 267 -6.18 28.49 8.81
N ASN A 268 -6.73 28.55 7.58
CA ASN A 268 -8.14 28.91 7.33
C ASN A 268 -8.98 27.68 6.90
N TYR A 269 -9.11 26.68 7.79
CA TYR A 269 -9.77 25.41 7.46
C TYR A 269 -11.27 25.55 7.08
N GLU A 270 -11.95 26.60 7.56
CA GLU A 270 -13.36 26.88 7.29
C GLU A 270 -13.58 27.43 5.86
N GLU A 271 -12.57 28.09 5.30
CA GLU A 271 -12.57 28.61 3.94
C GLU A 271 -11.97 27.59 2.94
N ASP A 272 -11.26 26.56 3.42
CA ASP A 272 -10.72 25.48 2.58
C ASP A 272 -11.83 24.50 2.17
N ALA A 273 -12.37 24.68 0.96
CA ALA A 273 -13.29 23.76 0.32
C ALA A 273 -12.81 22.29 0.35
N SER A 274 -11.50 22.05 0.46
CA SER A 274 -10.95 20.71 0.61
C SER A 274 -11.07 20.15 2.04
N ALA A 275 -11.02 20.97 3.09
CA ALA A 275 -11.20 20.52 4.46
C ALA A 275 -12.67 20.24 4.76
N MET A 276 -13.57 21.16 4.40
CA MET A 276 -15.02 20.96 4.50
C MET A 276 -15.49 19.75 3.70
N GLY A 277 -14.95 19.54 2.50
CA GLY A 277 -15.26 18.34 1.72
C GLY A 277 -14.84 17.02 2.39
N ARG A 278 -13.84 17.01 3.28
CA ARG A 278 -13.49 15.82 4.09
C ARG A 278 -14.46 15.63 5.24
N LEU A 279 -14.80 16.69 5.96
CA LEU A 279 -15.79 16.65 7.03
C LEU A 279 -17.16 16.18 6.52
N ASN A 280 -17.58 16.64 5.34
CA ASN A 280 -18.79 16.16 4.68
C ASN A 280 -18.70 14.67 4.35
N ALA A 281 -17.56 14.20 3.83
CA ALA A 281 -17.38 12.78 3.53
C ALA A 281 -17.35 11.90 4.79
N TRP A 282 -16.78 12.38 5.90
CA TRP A 282 -16.80 11.67 7.18
C TRP A 282 -18.19 11.67 7.80
N THR A 283 -18.89 12.80 7.72
CA THR A 283 -20.30 12.94 8.13
C THR A 283 -21.19 11.98 7.36
N PHE A 284 -21.00 11.89 6.03
CA PHE A 284 -21.67 10.91 5.17
C PHE A 284 -21.42 9.48 5.66
N GLY A 285 -20.15 9.09 5.86
CA GLY A 285 -19.81 7.74 6.30
C GLY A 285 -20.40 7.38 7.67
N TYR A 286 -20.37 8.33 8.61
CA TYR A 286 -20.98 8.15 9.93
C TYR A 286 -22.51 8.04 9.86
N ARG A 287 -23.19 8.92 9.12
CA ARG A 287 -24.65 8.91 8.98
C ARG A 287 -25.13 7.64 8.27
N LEU A 288 -24.44 7.22 7.21
CA LEU A 288 -24.75 5.99 6.49
C LEU A 288 -24.59 4.75 7.38
N ALA A 289 -23.50 4.68 8.15
CA ALA A 289 -23.27 3.60 9.11
C ALA A 289 -24.32 3.61 10.24
N ARG A 290 -24.86 4.77 10.61
CA ARG A 290 -25.94 4.87 11.61
C ARG A 290 -27.28 4.37 11.06
N GLU A 291 -27.58 4.63 9.78
CA GLU A 291 -28.78 4.09 9.12
C GLU A 291 -28.66 2.59 8.84
N ASN A 292 -27.44 2.11 8.53
CA ASN A 292 -27.15 0.71 8.23
C ASN A 292 -26.07 0.14 9.19
N PRO A 293 -26.37 -0.02 10.50
CA PRO A 293 -25.37 -0.31 11.53
C PRO A 293 -24.71 -1.69 11.46
N LEU A 294 -25.33 -2.63 10.73
CA LEU A 294 -24.79 -3.97 10.54
C LEU A 294 -24.10 -4.13 9.19
N THR A 295 -24.67 -3.57 8.12
CA THR A 295 -24.22 -3.86 6.75
C THR A 295 -23.44 -2.72 6.11
N GLY A 296 -23.65 -1.48 6.56
CA GLY A 296 -23.10 -0.31 5.91
C GLY A 296 -23.73 -0.09 4.53
N GLY A 297 -23.01 0.62 3.67
CA GLY A 297 -23.42 0.94 2.30
C GLY A 297 -22.95 -0.04 1.24
N GLY A 298 -22.11 -1.02 1.57
CA GLY A 298 -21.31 -1.76 0.60
C GLY A 298 -20.21 -0.88 -0.02
N PHE A 299 -19.28 -1.48 -0.78
CA PHE A 299 -18.11 -0.76 -1.30
C PHE A 299 -18.43 0.54 -2.04
N ARG A 300 -17.82 1.64 -1.58
CA ARG A 300 -17.91 2.99 -2.16
C ARG A 300 -19.34 3.50 -2.40
N PRO A 301 -20.17 3.60 -1.35
CA PRO A 301 -21.55 4.05 -1.46
C PRO A 301 -21.66 5.54 -1.80
N TYR A 302 -20.58 6.31 -1.60
CA TYR A 302 -20.49 7.73 -1.97
C TYR A 302 -20.53 7.99 -3.48
N LEU A 303 -20.45 6.94 -4.32
CA LEU A 303 -20.58 7.06 -5.77
C LEU A 303 -22.02 7.39 -6.20
N ASP A 304 -23.01 7.02 -5.38
CA ASP A 304 -24.39 7.45 -5.57
C ASP A 304 -24.56 8.87 -5.03
N SER A 305 -24.77 9.81 -5.94
CA SER A 305 -24.94 11.22 -5.60
C SER A 305 -26.22 11.48 -4.83
N ASP A 306 -27.30 10.76 -5.13
CA ASP A 306 -28.59 10.98 -4.47
C ASP A 306 -28.53 10.49 -3.02
N LEU A 307 -27.92 9.32 -2.81
CA LEU A 307 -27.64 8.82 -1.46
C LEU A 307 -26.72 9.77 -0.68
N TYR A 308 -25.67 10.28 -1.31
CA TYR A 308 -24.73 11.21 -0.67
C TYR A 308 -25.41 12.52 -0.27
N MET A 309 -26.15 13.14 -1.18
CA MET A 309 -26.82 14.42 -0.92
C MET A 309 -28.01 14.28 0.03
N ARG A 310 -28.68 13.11 0.09
CA ARG A 310 -29.67 12.84 1.13
C ARG A 310 -29.06 12.89 2.53
N LEU A 311 -27.89 12.28 2.68
CA LEU A 311 -27.22 12.16 3.98
C LEU A 311 -26.43 13.40 4.35
N VAL A 312 -25.94 14.18 3.38
CA VAL A 312 -25.22 15.44 3.61
C VAL A 312 -25.70 16.50 2.60
N PRO A 313 -26.88 17.11 2.81
CA PRO A 313 -27.48 18.05 1.86
C PRO A 313 -26.65 19.30 1.60
N ASP A 314 -25.90 19.76 2.60
CA ASP A 314 -25.05 20.96 2.51
C ASP A 314 -23.71 20.70 1.79
N ALA A 315 -23.48 19.47 1.31
CA ALA A 315 -22.27 19.16 0.57
C ALA A 315 -22.33 19.73 -0.86
N LEU A 316 -21.24 20.36 -1.30
CA LEU A 316 -21.13 20.86 -2.67
C LEU A 316 -21.18 19.76 -3.73
N ARG A 317 -20.64 18.57 -3.40
CA ARG A 317 -20.60 17.39 -4.27
C ARG A 317 -20.21 16.13 -3.49
N PRO A 318 -20.52 14.93 -4.00
CA PRO A 318 -20.00 13.69 -3.47
C PRO A 318 -18.46 13.65 -3.49
N ARG A 319 -17.88 13.09 -2.43
CA ARG A 319 -16.43 12.97 -2.27
C ARG A 319 -16.07 11.67 -1.57
N SER A 320 -14.94 11.07 -1.95
CA SER A 320 -14.42 9.90 -1.25
C SER A 320 -13.97 10.27 0.16
N LEU A 321 -14.04 9.29 1.08
CA LEU A 321 -13.87 9.53 2.51
C LEU A 321 -12.41 9.83 2.89
N HIS A 322 -11.44 9.38 2.07
CA HIS A 322 -10.01 9.63 2.27
C HIS A 322 -9.50 9.32 3.68
N SER A 323 -10.16 8.40 4.37
CA SER A 323 -9.80 7.88 5.69
C SER A 323 -10.26 6.44 5.74
N ILE A 324 -9.31 5.51 5.91
CA ILE A 324 -9.60 4.08 5.92
C ILE A 324 -10.61 3.68 7.01
N TYR A 325 -10.62 4.41 8.13
CA TYR A 325 -11.56 4.17 9.22
C TYR A 325 -12.98 4.55 8.83
N PHE A 326 -13.17 5.74 8.23
CA PHE A 326 -14.48 6.16 7.76
C PHE A 326 -14.92 5.37 6.53
N GLU A 327 -14.00 4.97 5.65
CA GLU A 327 -14.32 4.14 4.48
C GLU A 327 -14.78 2.74 4.91
N VAL A 328 -14.08 2.07 5.83
CA VAL A 328 -14.54 0.78 6.39
C VAL A 328 -15.86 0.95 7.16
N LEU A 329 -16.02 2.04 7.91
CA LEU A 329 -17.25 2.35 8.64
C LEU A 329 -18.44 2.54 7.68
N ALA A 330 -18.26 3.32 6.62
CA ALA A 330 -19.30 3.59 5.64
C ALA A 330 -19.64 2.33 4.83
N ASP A 331 -18.62 1.62 4.36
CA ASP A 331 -18.78 0.51 3.42
C ASP A 331 -19.29 -0.77 4.14
N HIS A 332 -18.86 -1.02 5.37
CA HIS A 332 -19.09 -2.31 6.06
C HIS A 332 -19.53 -2.20 7.53
N ALA A 333 -19.89 -0.98 7.97
CA ALA A 333 -20.37 -0.65 9.32
C ALA A 333 -19.37 -0.80 10.48
N LEU A 334 -19.86 -0.55 11.69
CA LEU A 334 -19.09 -0.50 12.94
C LEU A 334 -18.39 -1.83 13.26
N SER A 335 -19.04 -2.95 12.98
CA SER A 335 -18.47 -4.29 13.21
C SER A 335 -17.19 -4.50 12.43
N ALA A 336 -17.16 -4.07 11.16
CA ALA A 336 -15.98 -4.13 10.30
C ALA A 336 -14.85 -3.22 10.81
N LEU A 337 -15.20 -2.02 11.30
CA LEU A 337 -14.24 -1.12 11.93
C LEU A 337 -13.63 -1.75 13.20
N GLY A 338 -14.44 -2.45 14.01
CA GLY A 338 -13.95 -3.18 15.18
C GLY A 338 -12.92 -4.25 14.82
N TYR A 339 -13.18 -5.05 13.78
CA TYR A 339 -12.23 -6.06 13.30
C TYR A 339 -10.95 -5.44 12.75
N SER A 340 -11.04 -4.36 11.96
CA SER A 340 -9.87 -3.69 11.40
C SER A 340 -8.99 -3.07 12.50
N LEU A 341 -9.59 -2.39 13.48
CA LEU A 341 -8.86 -1.83 14.63
C LEU A 341 -8.19 -2.93 15.47
N ARG A 342 -8.86 -4.07 15.67
CA ARG A 342 -8.28 -5.19 16.41
C ARG A 342 -7.08 -5.80 15.69
N PHE A 343 -7.11 -5.85 14.35
CA PHE A 343 -5.98 -6.31 13.54
C PHE A 343 -4.75 -5.40 13.69
N TYR A 344 -4.95 -4.08 13.74
CA TYR A 344 -3.85 -3.11 13.92
C TYR A 344 -3.39 -2.96 15.38
N SER A 345 -4.13 -3.50 16.35
CA SER A 345 -3.74 -3.45 17.75
C SER A 345 -2.48 -4.29 17.98
N PRO A 346 -1.41 -3.74 18.60
CA PRO A 346 -0.20 -4.49 18.86
C PRO A 346 -0.49 -5.64 19.83
N HIS A 347 -0.63 -6.85 19.29
CA HIS A 347 -0.56 -8.08 20.07
C HIS A 347 0.89 -8.31 20.48
N GLY A 348 1.32 -7.61 21.54
CA GLY A 348 2.68 -7.61 22.11
C GLY A 348 3.19 -8.95 22.64
N ARG A 349 2.64 -10.10 22.22
CA ARG A 349 3.03 -11.44 22.68
C ARG A 349 3.35 -12.45 21.56
N LEU A 350 3.09 -12.14 20.28
CA LEU A 350 3.26 -13.14 19.20
C LEU A 350 4.66 -13.19 18.59
N LEU A 351 5.45 -12.11 18.62
CA LEU A 351 6.80 -12.08 18.05
C LEU A 351 7.88 -12.74 18.94
N GLN A 352 7.58 -13.05 20.20
CA GLN A 352 8.54 -13.72 21.09
C GLN A 352 8.63 -15.24 20.87
N ARG A 353 7.67 -15.87 20.18
CA ARG A 353 7.64 -17.34 20.01
C ARG A 353 8.34 -17.86 18.76
N CYS A 354 8.81 -16.99 17.86
CA CYS A 354 9.60 -17.39 16.69
C CYS A 354 11.10 -17.09 16.86
N ALA A 355 11.50 -16.54 18.01
CA ALA A 355 12.89 -16.21 18.35
C ALA A 355 13.45 -17.07 19.52
N SER A 356 12.70 -18.10 19.91
CA SER A 356 13.11 -19.21 20.78
C SER A 356 12.98 -20.49 19.98
#